data_AF-A0A1H9PYG9-F1
#
_entry.id   AF-A0A1H9PYG9-F1
#
_cell.length_a   1.000
_cell.length_b   1.000
_cell.length_c   1.000
_cell.angle_alpha   90.00
_cell.angle_beta   90.00
_cell.angle_gamma   90.00
#
_symmetry.space_group_name_H-M   'P 1'
#
loop_
_entity.id
_entity.type
_entity.pdbx_description
1 polymer ?
#
loop_
_entity_poly.entity_id
_entity_poly.type
_entity_poly.pdbx_seq_one_letter_code
_entity_poly.pdbx_strand_id
1 'polypeptide(L)'
;MVGTILSNFWVALIAFSAYFFSSYPFLNGKRILWDASMLALLFFFLTFIARAIIAFVMVNPVATEEEMAFATQKEIDAVEPSSEELAKIVKSMLSEQ
;
A
#
# COMPACT_ATOMS: atom_id res chain seq x y z
N MET A 1 0.65 3.51 -4.18
CA MET A 1 -0.04 3.68 -2.87
C MET A 1 -1.06 4.82 -2.83
N VAL A 2 -0.86 5.97 -3.48
CA VAL A 2 -1.80 7.12 -3.36
C VAL A 2 -3.23 6.82 -3.85
N GLY A 3 -3.40 6.01 -4.90
CA GLY A 3 -4.72 5.64 -5.40
C GLY A 3 -5.53 4.71 -4.50
N THR A 4 -4.90 4.02 -3.54
CA THR A 4 -5.59 3.01 -2.72
C THR A 4 -6.32 3.60 -1.53
N ILE A 5 -5.74 4.62 -0.90
CA ILE A 5 -6.37 5.38 0.19
C ILE A 5 -7.52 6.21 -0.37
N LEU A 6 -7.32 6.82 -1.55
CA LEU A 6 -8.33 7.66 -2.19
C LEU A 6 -9.59 6.85 -2.54
N SER A 7 -9.45 5.63 -3.08
CA SER A 7 -10.62 4.78 -3.39
C SER A 7 -11.43 4.41 -2.15
N ASN A 8 -10.78 4.11 -1.02
CA ASN A 8 -11.46 3.81 0.23
C ASN A 8 -12.19 5.05 0.77
N PHE A 9 -11.59 6.23 0.59
CA PHE A 9 -12.19 7.50 0.95
C PHE A 9 -13.45 7.82 0.13
N TRP A 10 -13.45 7.47 -1.17
CA TRP A 10 -14.64 7.58 -2.02
C TRP A 10 -15.79 6.71 -1.52
N VAL A 11 -15.54 5.46 -1.15
CA VAL A 11 -16.58 4.57 -0.62
C VAL A 11 -17.13 5.11 0.71
N ALA A 12 -16.24 5.56 1.60
CA ALA A 12 -16.64 6.17 2.87
C ALA A 12 -17.49 7.44 2.67
N LEU A 13 -17.13 8.29 1.70
CA LEU A 13 -17.86 9.50 1.37
C LEU A 13 -19.26 9.20 0.81
N ILE A 14 -19.38 8.16 -0.02
CA ILE A 14 -20.68 7.71 -0.56
C ILE A 14 -21.56 7.20 0.60
N ALA A 15 -21.01 6.36 1.48
CA ALA A 15 -21.74 5.85 2.64
C ALA A 15 -22.20 6.98 3.58
N PHE A 16 -21.31 7.95 3.85
CA PHE A 16 -21.64 9.17 4.59
C PHE A 16 -22.82 9.91 3.95
N SER A 17 -22.71 10.19 2.66
CA SER A 17 -23.69 10.99 1.92
C SER A 17 -25.05 10.29 1.87
N ALA A 18 -25.06 8.98 1.60
CA ALA A 18 -26.28 8.18 1.57
C ALA A 18 -27.01 8.21 2.92
N TYR A 19 -26.29 8.03 4.02
CA TYR A 19 -26.89 8.09 5.36
C TYR A 19 -27.35 9.51 5.73
N PHE A 20 -26.53 10.52 5.43
CA PHE A 20 -26.85 11.91 5.72
C PHE A 20 -28.11 12.38 4.98
N PHE A 21 -28.19 12.14 3.67
CA PHE A 21 -29.33 12.56 2.85
C PHE A 21 -30.60 11.74 3.09
N SER A 22 -30.48 10.47 3.49
CA SER A 22 -31.67 9.66 3.85
C SER A 22 -32.25 10.05 5.22
N SER A 23 -31.42 10.51 6.14
CA SER A 23 -31.83 10.83 7.51
C SER A 23 -32.21 12.30 7.70
N TYR A 24 -31.68 13.20 6.89
CA TYR A 24 -32.00 14.63 6.94
C TYR A 24 -33.31 14.94 6.16
N PRO A 25 -34.23 15.77 6.69
CA PRO A 25 -34.20 16.53 7.95
C PRO A 25 -34.96 15.83 9.10
N PHE A 26 -35.29 14.54 8.98
CA PHE A 26 -36.21 13.84 9.88
C PHE A 26 -35.68 13.63 11.30
N LEU A 27 -34.36 13.74 11.51
CA LEU A 27 -33.70 13.58 12.80
C LEU A 27 -32.89 14.82 13.20
N ASN A 28 -32.47 14.87 14.47
CA ASN A 28 -31.57 15.90 14.98
C ASN A 28 -30.28 15.99 14.15
N GLY A 29 -30.02 17.11 13.50
CA GLY A 29 -28.88 17.28 12.57
C GLY A 29 -27.51 16.95 13.18
N LYS A 30 -27.28 17.28 14.45
CA LYS A 30 -26.03 16.92 15.16
C LYS A 30 -25.84 15.42 15.29
N ARG A 31 -26.94 14.68 15.53
CA ARG A 31 -26.93 13.23 15.65
C ARG A 31 -26.69 12.57 14.29
N ILE A 32 -27.36 13.06 13.24
CA ILE A 32 -27.15 12.58 11.86
C ILE A 32 -25.67 12.72 11.47
N LEU A 33 -25.07 13.89 11.74
CA LEU A 33 -23.67 14.13 11.40
C LEU A 33 -22.72 13.18 12.12
N TRP A 34 -22.95 12.93 13.41
CA TRP A 34 -22.16 12.00 14.20
C TRP A 34 -22.30 10.56 13.71
N ASP A 35 -23.54 10.11 13.50
CA ASP A 35 -23.84 8.74 13.06
C ASP A 35 -23.31 8.50 11.64
N ALA A 36 -23.49 9.47 10.72
CA ALA A 36 -22.95 9.42 9.36
C ALA A 36 -21.42 9.33 9.36
N SER A 37 -20.76 10.11 10.23
CA SER A 37 -19.30 10.13 10.33
C SER A 37 -18.76 8.81 10.87
N MET A 38 -19.39 8.26 11.91
CA MET A 38 -19.04 6.95 12.46
C MET A 38 -19.23 5.84 11.42
N LEU A 39 -20.33 5.87 10.68
CA LEU A 39 -20.60 4.93 9.60
C LEU A 39 -19.54 5.02 8.49
N ALA A 40 -19.19 6.23 8.07
CA ALA A 40 -18.16 6.45 7.06
C ALA A 40 -16.79 5.90 7.48
N LEU A 41 -16.40 6.15 8.74
CA LEU A 41 -15.16 5.63 9.31
C LEU A 41 -15.15 4.08 9.33
N LEU A 42 -16.28 3.48 9.72
CA LEU A 42 -16.45 2.03 9.72
C LEU A 42 -16.32 1.45 8.31
N PHE A 43 -16.98 2.03 7.30
CA PHE A 43 -16.84 1.60 5.91
C PHE A 43 -15.45 1.82 5.34
N PHE A 44 -14.74 2.86 5.77
CA PHE A 44 -13.34 3.08 5.40
C PHE A 44 -12.45 1.93 5.88
N PHE A 45 -12.59 1.51 7.14
CA PHE A 45 -11.84 0.37 7.68
C PHE A 45 -12.28 -0.96 7.05
N LEU A 46 -13.58 -1.17 6.83
CA LEU A 46 -14.08 -2.38 6.16
C LEU A 46 -13.52 -2.51 4.74
N THR A 47 -13.53 -1.43 3.96
CA THR A 47 -12.98 -1.46 2.59
C THR A 47 -11.47 -1.65 2.60
N PHE A 48 -10.76 -1.07 3.57
CA PHE A 48 -9.33 -1.32 3.78
C PHE A 48 -9.05 -2.79 4.07
N ILE A 49 -9.77 -3.40 5.01
CA ILE A 49 -9.62 -4.82 5.37
C ILE A 49 -10.03 -5.73 4.21
N ALA A 50 -11.18 -5.50 3.59
CA ALA A 50 -11.66 -6.28 2.45
C ALA A 50 -10.63 -6.27 1.30
N ARG A 51 -10.01 -5.12 1.03
CA ARG A 51 -8.94 -5.02 0.03
C ARG A 51 -7.68 -5.78 0.45
N ALA A 52 -7.30 -5.72 1.72
CA ALA A 52 -6.18 -6.51 2.23
C ALA A 52 -6.44 -8.01 2.06
N ILE A 53 -7.67 -8.47 2.32
CA ILE A 53 -8.09 -9.85 2.07
C ILE A 53 -8.06 -10.18 0.58
N ILE A 54 -8.61 -9.32 -0.29
CA ILE A 54 -8.58 -9.52 -1.74
C ILE A 54 -7.14 -9.63 -2.24
N ALA A 55 -6.24 -8.75 -1.77
CA ALA A 55 -4.82 -8.81 -2.10
C ALA A 55 -4.18 -10.11 -1.60
N PHE A 56 -4.46 -10.52 -0.37
CA PHE A 56 -3.95 -11.78 0.21
C PHE A 56 -4.41 -13.02 -0.58
N VAL A 57 -5.67 -13.04 -1.02
CA VAL A 57 -6.23 -14.13 -1.83
C VAL A 57 -5.69 -14.08 -3.26
N MET A 58 -5.61 -12.89 -3.88
CA MET A 58 -5.09 -12.72 -5.25
C MET A 58 -3.59 -12.97 -5.37
N VAL A 59 -2.81 -12.82 -4.30
CA VAL A 59 -1.36 -13.13 -4.27
C VAL A 59 -1.10 -14.64 -4.12
N ASN A 60 -2.15 -15.47 -4.02
CA ASN A 60 -2.04 -16.92 -4.16
C ASN A 60 -2.46 -17.46 -5.55
N PRO A 61 -1.68 -17.20 -6.60
CA PRO A 61 -1.56 -18.13 -7.71
C PRO A 61 -0.07 -18.47 -7.84
N VAL A 62 0.43 -19.42 -7.03
CA VAL A 62 1.80 -19.96 -7.12
C VAL A 62 2.87 -18.88 -7.21
N ALA A 63 3.46 -18.47 -6.07
CA ALA A 63 4.64 -17.61 -5.97
C ALA A 63 5.41 -17.48 -7.31
N THR A 64 5.03 -16.49 -8.11
CA THR A 64 5.58 -16.37 -9.46
C THR A 64 7.04 -16.03 -9.27
N GLU A 65 7.92 -16.89 -9.76
CA GLU A 65 9.38 -16.83 -9.60
C GLU A 65 9.99 -15.46 -9.96
N GLU A 66 9.24 -14.61 -10.65
CA GLU A 66 9.58 -13.24 -11.03
C GLU A 66 9.65 -12.24 -9.86
N GLU A 67 8.81 -12.35 -8.81
CA GLU A 67 8.90 -11.44 -7.65
C GLU A 67 10.04 -11.84 -6.69
N MET A 68 10.37 -13.13 -6.61
CA MET A 68 11.57 -13.60 -5.90
C MET A 68 12.84 -13.21 -6.66
N ALA A 69 12.85 -13.31 -8.00
CA ALA A 69 14.00 -12.88 -8.81
C ALA A 69 14.29 -11.38 -8.68
N PHE A 70 13.27 -10.51 -8.60
CA PHE A 70 13.50 -9.07 -8.45
C PHE A 70 14.02 -8.68 -7.05
N ALA A 71 13.59 -9.39 -6.00
CA ALA A 71 14.11 -9.20 -4.65
C ALA A 71 15.56 -9.73 -4.52
N THR A 72 15.85 -10.90 -5.10
CA THR A 72 17.18 -11.52 -5.07
C THR A 72 18.18 -10.81 -5.97
N GLN A 73 17.80 -10.34 -7.17
CA GLN A 73 18.68 -9.55 -8.04
C GLN A 73 19.10 -8.23 -7.40
N LYS A 74 18.18 -7.56 -6.69
CA LYS A 74 18.47 -6.29 -6.00
C LYS A 74 19.39 -6.47 -4.79
N GLU A 75 19.37 -7.65 -4.15
CA GLU A 75 20.36 -8.03 -3.14
C GLU A 75 21.71 -8.42 -3.75
N ILE A 76 21.74 -9.08 -4.91
CA ILE A 76 22.97 -9.47 -5.61
C ILE A 76 23.69 -8.25 -6.20
N ASP A 77 22.97 -7.30 -6.81
CA ASP A 77 23.53 -6.04 -7.34
C ASP A 77 24.04 -5.10 -6.23
N ALA A 78 23.62 -5.31 -4.97
CA ALA A 78 24.14 -4.58 -3.82
C ALA A 78 25.44 -5.19 -3.24
N VAL A 79 25.81 -6.40 -3.67
CA VAL A 79 26.96 -7.17 -3.17
C VAL A 79 28.09 -7.24 -4.20
N GLU A 80 27.86 -6.91 -5.48
CA GLU A 80 28.96 -6.75 -6.43
C GLU A 80 29.75 -5.46 -6.14
N PRO A 81 31.06 -5.56 -5.86
CA PRO A 81 31.89 -4.36 -5.69
C PRO A 81 31.89 -3.58 -6.99
N SER A 82 31.60 -2.29 -6.91
CA SER A 82 31.57 -1.42 -8.08
C SER A 82 32.91 -1.49 -8.82
N SER A 83 32.89 -1.34 -10.14
CA SER A 83 34.10 -1.42 -10.99
C SER A 83 35.23 -0.49 -10.52
N GLU A 84 34.91 0.58 -9.79
CA GLU A 84 35.90 1.47 -9.17
C GLU A 84 36.61 0.85 -7.95
N GLU A 85 35.90 0.08 -7.13
CA GLU A 85 36.47 -0.64 -5.99
C GLU A 85 37.38 -1.77 -6.47
N LEU A 86 36.96 -2.51 -7.50
CA LEU A 86 37.80 -3.52 -8.15
C LEU A 86 39.07 -2.90 -8.77
N ALA A 87 38.95 -1.75 -9.42
CA ALA A 87 40.11 -1.04 -9.98
C ALA A 87 41.09 -0.56 -8.90
N LYS A 88 40.59 -0.10 -7.74
CA LYS A 88 41.44 0.26 -6.60
C LYS A 88 42.17 -0.94 -6.00
N ILE A 89 41.48 -2.08 -5.85
CA ILE A 89 42.08 -3.32 -5.37
C ILE A 89 43.21 -3.78 -6.30
N VAL A 90 42.95 -3.84 -7.61
CA VAL A 90 43.98 -4.22 -8.61
C VAL A 90 45.16 -3.24 -8.60
N LYS A 91 44.89 -1.93 -8.51
CA LYS A 91 45.94 -0.92 -8.43
C LYS A 91 46.80 -1.06 -7.18
N SER A 92 46.21 -1.40 -6.03
CA SER A 92 46.95 -1.62 -4.79
C SER A 92 47.88 -2.84 -4.88
N MET A 93 47.43 -3.93 -5.50
CA MET A 93 48.26 -5.13 -5.70
C MET A 93 49.43 -4.89 -6.67
N LEU A 94 49.26 -4.00 -7.65
CA LEU A 94 50.34 -3.65 -8.60
C LEU A 94 51.36 -2.66 -8.02
N SER A 95 51.01 -1.91 -6.97
CA SER A 95 51.91 -0.97 -6.30
C SER A 95 52.72 -1.57 -5.15
N GLU A 96 52.40 -2.80 -4.74
CA GLU A 96 53.14 -3.54 -3.70
C GLU A 96 54.26 -4.43 -4.27
N GLN A 97 54.55 -4.34 -5.58
CA GLN A 97 55.77 -4.87 -6.22
C GLN A 97 56.77 -3.75 -6.50
#